data_AF-A0A0D7AZM5-F1
#
_entry.id   AF-A0A0D7AZM5-F1
#
_cell.length_a   1.000
_cell.length_b   1.000
_cell.length_c   1.000
_cell.angle_alpha   90.00
_cell.angle_beta   90.00
_cell.angle_gamma   90.00
#
_symmetry.space_group_name_H-M   'P 1'
#
loop_
_entity.id
_entity.type
_entity.pdbx_description
1 polymer ?
#
loop_
_entity_poly.entity_id
_entity_poly.type
_entity_poly.pdbx_seq_one_letter_code
_entity_poly.pdbx_strand_id
1 'polypeptide(L)'
;MLQRTVLCASVIMLSRNQQCNILAGLIGIYLHSCNVPENVITTLSHMGVSISVSSINSAISSLSPKAATDLQSALGTFTYAIAYDNLDINLRPSTTTIENAGPTLHHLTTGMAIKLNHIEEKDLACADKLWKASPLN
;
A
#
# COMPACT_ATOMS: atom_id res chain seq x y z
N MET A 1 -29.37 -26.37 -13.20
CA MET A 1 -28.73 -26.91 -11.97
C MET A 1 -27.23 -26.67 -11.94
N LEU A 2 -26.46 -27.01 -12.99
CA LEU A 2 -25.00 -26.87 -13.02
C LEU A 2 -24.47 -25.47 -12.63
N GLN A 3 -25.07 -24.39 -13.14
CA GLN A 3 -24.61 -23.02 -12.84
C GLN A 3 -24.65 -22.66 -11.36
N ARG A 4 -25.68 -23.11 -10.63
CA ARG A 4 -25.80 -22.88 -9.19
C ARG A 4 -24.76 -23.69 -8.41
N THR A 5 -24.51 -24.93 -8.82
CA THR A 5 -23.49 -25.79 -8.20
C THR A 5 -22.09 -25.23 -8.43
N VAL A 6 -21.79 -24.73 -9.63
CA VAL A 6 -20.51 -24.09 -9.95
C VAL A 6 -20.35 -22.81 -9.12
N LEU A 7 -21.36 -21.95 -9.05
CA LEU A 7 -21.33 -20.74 -8.23
C LEU A 7 -21.05 -21.08 -6.75
N CYS A 8 -21.78 -22.03 -6.16
CA CYS A 8 -21.58 -22.46 -4.79
C CYS A 8 -20.17 -23.06 -4.59
N ALA A 9 -19.68 -23.87 -5.53
CA ALA A 9 -18.34 -24.44 -5.48
C ALA A 9 -17.26 -23.35 -5.55
N SER A 10 -17.41 -22.34 -6.42
CA SER A 10 -16.50 -21.19 -6.51
C SER A 10 -16.48 -20.37 -5.23
N VAL A 11 -17.65 -20.10 -4.62
CA VAL A 11 -17.75 -19.39 -3.34
C VAL A 11 -17.10 -20.18 -2.20
N ILE A 12 -17.33 -21.50 -2.14
CA ILE A 12 -16.70 -22.37 -1.13
C ILE A 12 -15.19 -22.47 -1.34
N MET A 13 -14.73 -22.50 -2.60
CA MET A 13 -13.33 -22.60 -2.96
C MET A 13 -12.56 -21.30 -2.66
N LEU A 14 -13.15 -20.12 -2.94
CA LEU A 14 -12.68 -18.84 -2.42
C LEU A 14 -12.62 -18.90 -0.87
N SER A 15 -13.71 -19.31 -0.22
CA SER A 15 -13.78 -19.32 1.25
C SER A 15 -12.78 -20.28 1.93
N ARG A 16 -12.35 -21.35 1.27
CA ARG A 16 -11.47 -22.39 1.86
C ARG A 16 -10.01 -22.30 1.44
N ASN A 17 -9.67 -21.70 0.29
CA ASN A 17 -8.30 -21.68 -0.20
C ASN A 17 -7.78 -20.24 -0.32
N GLN A 18 -6.78 -19.92 0.51
CA GLN A 18 -6.12 -18.61 0.54
C GLN A 18 -5.49 -18.25 -0.82
N GLN A 19 -5.06 -19.23 -1.62
CA GLN A 19 -4.52 -19.00 -2.97
C GLN A 19 -5.62 -18.65 -3.99
N CYS A 20 -6.87 -19.09 -3.77
CA CYS A 20 -8.00 -18.77 -4.65
C CYS A 20 -8.63 -17.40 -4.35
N ASN A 21 -8.23 -16.76 -3.24
CA ASN A 21 -8.67 -15.43 -2.84
C ASN A 21 -7.78 -14.30 -3.35
N ILE A 22 -6.69 -14.56 -4.08
CA ILE A 22 -5.78 -13.49 -4.53
C ILE A 22 -6.52 -12.47 -5.38
N LEU A 23 -7.33 -12.91 -6.36
CA LEU A 23 -8.08 -12.01 -7.23
C LEU A 23 -9.11 -11.19 -6.45
N ALA A 24 -9.92 -11.84 -5.60
CA ALA A 24 -10.90 -11.14 -4.76
C ALA A 24 -10.24 -10.22 -3.73
N GLY A 25 -9.03 -10.55 -3.28
CA GLY A 25 -8.18 -9.73 -2.43
C GLY A 25 -7.69 -8.48 -3.16
N LEU A 26 -7.16 -8.63 -4.38
CA LEU A 26 -6.76 -7.50 -5.24
C LEU A 26 -7.94 -6.59 -5.55
N ILE A 27 -9.10 -7.16 -5.90
CA ILE A 27 -10.34 -6.41 -6.13
C ILE A 27 -10.74 -5.65 -4.86
N GLY A 28 -10.73 -6.31 -3.69
CA GLY A 28 -11.08 -5.67 -2.42
C GLY A 28 -10.14 -4.51 -2.06
N ILE A 29 -8.83 -4.70 -2.17
CA ILE A 29 -7.83 -3.65 -1.91
C ILE A 29 -7.99 -2.50 -2.92
N TYR A 30 -8.23 -2.80 -4.19
CA TYR A 30 -8.47 -1.78 -5.22
C TYR A 30 -9.76 -0.97 -4.97
N LEU A 31 -10.86 -1.63 -4.61
CA LEU A 31 -12.10 -0.94 -4.27
C LEU A 31 -11.91 -0.02 -3.06
N HIS A 32 -11.17 -0.50 -2.05
CA HIS A 32 -10.81 0.30 -0.89
C HIS A 32 -9.95 1.51 -1.27
N SER A 33 -8.97 1.37 -2.18
CA SER A 33 -8.14 2.50 -2.63
C SER A 33 -8.92 3.51 -3.48
N CYS A 34 -9.96 3.08 -4.20
CA CYS A 34 -10.90 3.96 -4.89
C CYS A 34 -11.92 4.66 -3.97
N ASN A 35 -11.78 4.53 -2.65
CA ASN A 35 -12.69 5.08 -1.66
C ASN A 35 -14.16 4.63 -1.87
N VAL A 36 -14.35 3.37 -2.30
CA VAL A 36 -15.68 2.80 -2.48
C VAL A 36 -16.35 2.62 -1.12
N PRO A 37 -17.63 3.00 -0.96
CA PRO A 37 -18.36 2.83 0.30
C PRO A 37 -18.35 1.39 0.83
N GLU A 38 -18.17 1.23 2.15
CA GLU A 38 -18.04 -0.09 2.79
C GLU A 38 -19.25 -1.00 2.58
N ASN A 39 -20.45 -0.42 2.45
CA ASN A 39 -21.67 -1.17 2.14
C ASN A 39 -21.57 -1.85 0.76
N VAL A 40 -21.02 -1.17 -0.24
CA VAL A 40 -20.79 -1.74 -1.58
C VAL A 40 -19.77 -2.86 -1.51
N ILE A 41 -18.64 -2.64 -0.84
CA ILE A 41 -17.62 -3.68 -0.64
C ILE A 41 -18.20 -4.89 0.08
N THR A 42 -19.02 -4.68 1.10
CA THR A 42 -19.70 -5.74 1.84
C THR A 42 -20.64 -6.54 0.93
N THR A 43 -21.44 -5.87 0.10
CA THR A 43 -22.30 -6.58 -0.87
C THR A 43 -21.50 -7.40 -1.87
N LEU A 44 -20.40 -6.86 -2.41
CA LEU A 44 -19.51 -7.58 -3.32
C LEU A 44 -18.81 -8.75 -2.64
N SER A 45 -18.51 -8.64 -1.34
CA SER A 45 -17.95 -9.73 -0.57
C SER A 45 -18.94 -10.88 -0.38
N HIS A 46 -20.21 -10.56 -0.12
CA HIS A 46 -21.27 -11.57 -0.05
C HIS A 46 -21.57 -12.22 -1.41
N MET A 47 -21.30 -11.51 -2.52
CA MET A 47 -21.38 -12.07 -3.88
C MET A 47 -20.16 -12.93 -4.25
N GLY A 48 -19.11 -12.97 -3.43
CA GLY A 48 -17.86 -13.67 -3.71
C GLY A 48 -16.96 -12.98 -4.74
N VAL A 49 -17.16 -11.68 -4.99
CA VAL A 49 -16.36 -10.88 -5.93
C VAL A 49 -15.17 -10.21 -5.23
N SER A 50 -15.35 -9.85 -3.96
CA SER A 50 -14.34 -9.20 -3.11
C SER A 50 -14.14 -9.96 -1.81
N ILE A 51 -13.05 -9.70 -1.10
CA ILE A 51 -12.92 -10.04 0.32
C ILE A 51 -13.72 -9.06 1.20
N SER A 52 -13.95 -9.44 2.47
CA SER A 52 -14.66 -8.58 3.43
C SER A 52 -13.85 -7.33 3.77
N VAL A 53 -14.54 -6.26 4.20
CA VAL A 53 -13.92 -5.02 4.69
C VAL A 53 -12.94 -5.30 5.83
N SER A 54 -13.31 -6.19 6.76
CA SER A 54 -12.42 -6.63 7.85
C SER A 54 -11.14 -7.27 7.34
N SER A 55 -11.22 -8.12 6.32
CA SER A 55 -10.06 -8.78 5.72
C SER A 55 -9.16 -7.78 5.00
N ILE A 56 -9.73 -6.76 4.35
CA ILE A 56 -8.96 -5.66 3.74
C ILE A 56 -8.19 -4.90 4.81
N ASN A 57 -8.85 -4.49 5.90
CA ASN A 57 -8.22 -3.76 6.99
C ASN A 57 -7.10 -4.60 7.65
N SER A 58 -7.34 -5.91 7.87
CA SER A 58 -6.32 -6.82 8.37
C SER A 58 -5.13 -6.95 7.41
N ALA A 59 -5.38 -7.05 6.10
CA ALA A 59 -4.33 -7.08 5.09
C ALA A 59 -3.49 -5.79 5.14
N ILE A 60 -4.13 -4.61 5.12
CA ILE A 60 -3.42 -3.32 5.21
C ILE A 60 -2.60 -3.26 6.51
N SER A 61 -3.21 -3.58 7.65
CA SER A 61 -2.54 -3.53 8.96
C SER A 61 -1.34 -4.47 9.08
N SER A 62 -1.31 -5.57 8.32
CA SER A 62 -0.19 -6.53 8.32
C SER A 62 0.86 -6.23 7.25
N LEU A 63 0.44 -5.72 6.08
CA LEU A 63 1.34 -5.37 4.99
C LEU A 63 2.09 -4.06 5.26
N SER A 64 1.44 -3.05 5.86
CA SER A 64 2.07 -1.74 6.07
C SER A 64 3.33 -1.81 6.95
N PRO A 65 3.35 -2.48 8.12
CA PRO A 65 4.56 -2.61 8.93
C PRO A 65 5.64 -3.42 8.21
N LYS A 66 5.24 -4.48 7.50
CA LYS A 66 6.18 -5.33 6.76
C LYS A 66 6.87 -4.55 5.63
N ALA A 67 6.10 -3.78 4.87
CA ALA A 67 6.63 -2.90 3.83
C ALA A 67 7.59 -1.85 4.40
N ALA A 68 7.29 -1.28 5.57
CA ALA A 68 8.19 -0.34 6.23
C ALA A 68 9.51 -0.99 6.64
N THR A 69 9.46 -2.20 7.24
CA THR A 69 10.68 -2.95 7.61
C THR A 69 11.50 -3.34 6.39
N ASP A 70 10.84 -3.75 5.30
CA ASP A 70 11.53 -4.12 4.06
C ASP A 70 12.18 -2.90 3.39
N LEU A 71 11.50 -1.75 3.40
CA LEU A 71 12.06 -0.49 2.93
C LEU A 71 13.27 -0.06 3.78
N GLN A 72 13.18 -0.13 5.11
CA GLN A 72 14.30 0.19 6.00
C GLN A 72 15.50 -0.71 5.75
N SER A 73 15.25 -2.00 5.58
CA SER A 73 16.29 -2.99 5.28
C SER A 73 16.94 -2.71 3.92
N ALA A 74 16.14 -2.38 2.90
CA ALA A 74 16.63 -2.02 1.58
C ALA A 74 17.45 -0.72 1.60
N LEU A 75 16.98 0.32 2.28
CA LEU A 75 17.70 1.60 2.43
C LEU A 75 19.00 1.44 3.23
N GLY A 76 19.03 0.52 4.20
CA GLY A 76 20.23 0.20 4.98
C GLY A 76 21.38 -0.40 4.15
N THR A 77 21.12 -0.89 2.95
CA THR A 77 22.18 -1.32 2.01
C THR A 77 22.90 -0.15 1.35
N PHE A 78 22.39 1.08 1.48
CA PHE A 78 22.88 2.29 0.80
C PHE A 78 22.98 2.16 -0.74
N THR A 79 22.27 1.19 -1.34
CA THR A 79 22.15 1.00 -2.79
C THR A 79 20.94 1.72 -3.39
N TYR A 80 20.34 2.64 -2.63
CA TYR A 80 19.17 3.41 -3.03
C TYR A 80 19.46 4.90 -2.85
N ALA A 81 19.05 5.72 -3.82
CA ALA A 81 18.96 7.16 -3.65
C ALA A 81 17.62 7.53 -3.02
N ILE A 82 17.63 8.48 -2.09
CA ILE A 82 16.42 9.01 -1.47
C ILE A 82 16.16 10.41 -2.04
N ALA A 83 14.98 10.61 -2.61
CA ALA A 83 14.49 11.90 -3.05
C ALA A 83 13.35 12.35 -2.14
N TYR A 84 13.41 13.59 -1.65
CA TYR A 84 12.30 14.22 -0.94
C TYR A 84 11.69 15.30 -1.81
N ASP A 85 10.36 15.41 -1.79
CA ASP A 85 9.63 16.46 -2.48
C ASP A 85 8.42 16.91 -1.65
N ASN A 86 8.03 18.16 -1.83
CA ASN A 86 6.85 18.72 -1.18
C ASN A 86 5.61 18.37 -2.00
N LEU A 87 4.61 17.78 -1.34
CA LEU A 87 3.33 17.43 -1.93
C LEU A 87 2.23 18.29 -1.30
N ASP A 88 1.68 19.19 -2.11
CA ASP A 88 0.54 20.01 -1.72
C ASP A 88 -0.75 19.41 -2.27
N ILE A 89 -1.64 18.97 -1.38
CA ILE A 89 -2.93 18.38 -1.75
C ILE A 89 -4.06 19.31 -1.37
N ASN A 90 -4.87 19.72 -2.34
CA ASN A 90 -6.08 20.50 -2.09
C ASN A 90 -7.31 19.58 -2.00
N LEU A 91 -7.66 19.14 -0.80
CA LEU A 91 -8.80 18.28 -0.49
C LEU A 91 -10.08 19.11 -0.41
N ARG A 92 -10.65 19.45 -1.57
CA ARG A 92 -11.90 20.21 -1.63
C ARG A 92 -13.09 19.30 -1.31
N PRO A 93 -13.95 19.64 -0.33
CA PRO A 93 -15.17 18.89 -0.09
C PRO A 93 -16.12 19.02 -1.29
N SER A 94 -16.90 17.97 -1.57
CA SER A 94 -17.90 17.97 -2.64
C SER A 94 -18.99 19.03 -2.43
N THR A 95 -19.29 19.33 -1.17
CA THR A 95 -20.19 20.41 -0.74
C THR A 95 -19.61 21.12 0.47
N THR A 96 -19.41 22.42 0.36
CA THR A 96 -18.91 23.26 1.46
C THR A 96 -20.06 23.53 2.44
N THR A 97 -19.92 23.10 3.69
CA THR A 97 -20.83 23.46 4.79
C THR A 97 -20.19 24.54 5.65
N ILE A 98 -20.98 25.31 6.41
CA ILE A 98 -20.48 26.32 7.37
C ILE A 98 -19.46 25.70 8.33
N GLU A 99 -19.65 24.44 8.69
CA GLU A 99 -18.80 23.68 9.62
C GLU A 99 -17.48 23.21 8.98
N ASN A 100 -17.44 23.04 7.65
CA ASN A 100 -16.28 22.56 6.89
C ASN A 100 -15.59 23.68 6.09
N ALA A 101 -15.73 24.93 6.50
CA ALA A 101 -15.11 26.09 5.84
C ALA A 101 -13.59 26.23 6.11
N GLY A 102 -12.97 25.23 6.73
CA GLY A 102 -11.54 25.23 7.07
C GLY A 102 -10.60 25.13 5.86
N PRO A 103 -9.28 25.25 6.08
CA PRO A 103 -8.29 25.16 5.02
C PRO A 103 -8.33 23.78 4.36
N THR A 104 -8.52 23.75 3.05
CA THR A 104 -8.55 22.52 2.23
C THR A 104 -7.17 22.13 1.71
N LEU A 105 -6.18 23.00 1.86
CA LEU A 105 -4.81 22.77 1.41
C LEU A 105 -4.02 22.06 2.51
N HIS A 106 -3.46 20.90 2.17
CA HIS A 106 -2.61 20.09 3.04
C HIS A 106 -1.20 20.05 2.46
N HIS A 107 -0.23 20.45 3.27
CA HIS A 107 1.19 20.42 2.95
C HIS A 107 1.81 19.14 3.52
N LEU A 108 2.41 18.32 2.65
CA LEU A 108 3.04 17.05 3.01
C LEU A 108 4.46 17.04 2.47
N THR A 109 5.37 16.34 3.14
CA THR A 109 6.67 15.98 2.57
C THR A 109 6.61 14.51 2.20
N THR A 110 6.91 14.21 0.94
CA THR A 110 6.99 12.84 0.43
C THR A 110 8.43 12.44 0.21
N GLY A 111 8.70 11.14 0.34
CA GLY A 111 10.00 10.56 0.10
C GLY A 111 9.89 9.39 -0.86
N MET A 112 10.85 9.25 -1.77
CA MET A 112 10.97 8.14 -2.70
C MET A 112 12.35 7.50 -2.59
N ALA A 113 12.39 6.17 -2.53
CA ALA A 113 13.61 5.38 -2.63
C ALA A 113 13.77 4.84 -4.06
N ILE A 114 14.87 5.19 -4.72
CA ILE A 114 15.17 4.82 -6.11
C ILE A 114 16.38 3.88 -6.09
N LYS A 115 16.19 2.64 -6.55
CA LYS A 115 17.28 1.65 -6.60
C LYS A 115 18.36 2.07 -7.59
N LEU A 116 19.62 2.00 -7.17
CA LEU A 116 20.78 2.29 -8.01
C LEU A 116 21.26 1.00 -8.67
N ASN A 117 20.86 0.77 -9.91
CA ASN A 117 21.04 -0.53 -10.61
C ASN A 117 22.48 -0.97 -10.86
N HIS A 118 23.46 -0.07 -10.69
CA HIS A 118 24.89 -0.34 -10.94
C HIS A 118 25.75 -0.24 -9.69
N ILE A 119 25.13 -0.17 -8.51
CA ILE A 119 25.83 -0.12 -7.23
C ILE A 119 25.41 -1.34 -6.43
N GLU A 120 26.39 -2.18 -6.11
CA GLU A 120 26.23 -3.30 -5.20
C GLU A 120 26.82 -2.97 -3.84
N GLU A 121 26.40 -3.67 -2.80
CA GLU A 121 26.89 -3.47 -1.43
C GLU A 121 28.42 -3.62 -1.32
N LYS A 122 29.02 -4.51 -2.13
CA LYS A 122 30.47 -4.70 -2.20
C LYS A 122 31.21 -3.45 -2.68
N ASP A 123 30.58 -2.63 -3.52
CA ASP A 123 31.16 -1.39 -4.04
C ASP A 123 31.27 -0.33 -2.93
N LEU A 124 30.52 -0.50 -1.84
CA LEU A 124 30.49 0.36 -0.66
C LEU A 124 31.43 -0.11 0.45
N ALA A 125 32.29 -1.11 0.22
CA ALA A 125 33.19 -1.67 1.25
C ALA A 125 34.17 -0.65 1.87
N CYS A 126 34.42 0.48 1.21
CA CYS A 126 35.23 1.58 1.73
C CYS A 126 34.44 2.75 2.31
N ALA A 127 33.09 2.70 2.28
CA ALA A 127 32.22 3.79 2.70
C ALA A 127 32.51 4.22 4.14
N ASP A 128 32.65 3.28 5.08
CA ASP A 128 32.98 3.59 6.49
C ASP A 128 34.32 4.30 6.65
N LYS A 129 35.33 3.90 5.86
CA LYS A 129 36.66 4.51 5.90
C LYS A 129 36.61 5.93 5.35
N LEU A 130 35.90 6.14 4.25
CA LEU A 130 35.69 7.46 3.64
C LEU A 130 34.89 8.37 4.57
N TRP A 131 33.82 7.85 5.18
CA TRP A 131 32.98 8.58 6.13
C TRP A 131 33.82 9.08 7.32
N LYS A 132 34.63 8.22 7.93
CA LYS A 132 35.50 8.59 9.06
C LYS A 132 36.64 9.55 8.70
N ALA A 133 37.12 9.50 7.45
CA ALA A 133 38.18 10.38 6.97
C ALA A 133 37.65 11.73 6.43
N SER A 134 36.34 11.87 6.27
CA SER A 134 35.71 13.08 5.77
C SER A 134 35.88 14.23 6.78
N PRO A 135 36.38 15.41 6.36
CA PRO A 135 36.46 16.58 7.22
C PRO A 135 35.10 17.24 7.49
N LEU A 136 34.03 16.76 6.84
CA LEU A 136 32.66 17.25 6.98
C LEU A 136 31.80 16.39 7.93
N ASN A 137 32.38 15.33 8.51
CA ASN A 137 31.78 14.51 9.57
C ASN A 137 32.37 14.85 10.93
#